data_AF-A0AAW8D4U3-F1
#
_entry.id   AF-A0AAW8D4U3-F1
#
_cell.length_a   1.000
_cell.length_b   1.000
_cell.length_c   1.000
_cell.angle_alpha   90.00
_cell.angle_beta   90.00
_cell.angle_gamma   90.00
#
_symmetry.space_group_name_H-M   'P 1'
#
loop_
_entity.id
_entity.type
_entity.pdbx_description
1 polymer ?
#
loop_
_entity_poly.entity_id
_entity_poly.type
_entity_poly.pdbx_seq_one_letter_code
_entity_poly.pdbx_strand_id
1 'polypeptide(L)'
;MTQPEVITVNANSPSQLVSLIPALVGHPPHESMIIVAFQRRRSVTALRVDIPSAGEEPTVAREALRVMADIPGVDALALVLYTDKKEAQAQPISDALVAVATESSIQINETLLVINNTVGRIGDPAGKFVPVAPAPEDLFDQLVADGQANSTAQLLPDVDNDEKIRVAAAIDYIAERELDLRVLVSRFEKVLQGTVLEDAVPRNGKPTNTRAAAAMIKALNLPALRDVALIQCASSEALGWHALRAQLAFNEHGTPMPEYLTQIITGEARRPDAARLKHGLNAVRYLAAVAPESSKPGPFGAAAWLSWAMGSNAQAGAYAALALEINPGHALAATVKAFSDSARLPQWSHAD
;
A
#
# COMPACT_ATOMS: atom_id res chain seq x y z
N MET A 1 -25.82 -6.27 -21.85
CA MET A 1 -24.50 -6.37 -21.19
C MET A 1 -23.44 -6.27 -22.27
N THR A 2 -22.89 -5.08 -22.47
CA THR A 2 -21.67 -4.89 -23.27
C THR A 2 -20.52 -5.56 -22.52
N GLN A 3 -19.72 -6.38 -23.21
CA GLN A 3 -18.50 -6.94 -22.64
C GLN A 3 -17.56 -5.78 -22.25
N PRO A 4 -16.82 -5.87 -21.13
CA PRO A 4 -15.78 -4.88 -20.84
C PRO A 4 -14.79 -4.85 -22.01
N GLU A 5 -14.53 -3.65 -22.51
CA GLU A 5 -13.55 -3.42 -23.56
C GLU A 5 -12.18 -3.81 -22.99
N VAL A 6 -11.50 -4.77 -23.62
CA VAL A 6 -10.21 -5.27 -23.12
C VAL A 6 -9.11 -4.45 -23.78
N ILE A 7 -8.54 -3.49 -23.06
CA ILE A 7 -7.39 -2.73 -23.57
C ILE A 7 -6.20 -3.68 -23.75
N THR A 8 -5.77 -3.83 -25.00
CA THR A 8 -4.61 -4.66 -25.37
C THR A 8 -3.46 -3.75 -25.75
N VAL A 9 -2.40 -3.79 -24.95
CA VAL A 9 -1.17 -3.05 -25.19
C VAL A 9 -0.08 -4.00 -25.67
N ASN A 10 0.54 -3.68 -26.79
CA ASN A 10 1.58 -4.53 -27.36
C ASN A 10 2.97 -4.03 -26.95
N ALA A 11 3.73 -4.86 -26.26
CA ALA A 11 5.18 -4.68 -26.11
C ALA A 11 5.90 -5.46 -27.20
N ASN A 12 6.59 -4.75 -28.10
CA ASN A 12 7.36 -5.34 -29.20
C ASN A 12 8.88 -5.30 -28.94
N SER A 13 9.31 -4.77 -27.80
CA SER A 13 10.71 -4.73 -27.37
C SER A 13 10.85 -4.87 -25.84
N PRO A 14 12.03 -5.25 -25.34
CA PRO A 14 12.32 -5.23 -23.91
C PRO A 14 12.10 -3.84 -23.26
N SER A 15 12.46 -2.78 -23.96
CA SER A 15 12.24 -1.39 -23.48
C SER A 15 10.78 -1.01 -23.38
N GLN A 16 9.93 -1.53 -24.26
CA GLN A 16 8.48 -1.36 -24.17
C GLN A 16 7.90 -2.25 -23.07
N LEU A 17 8.35 -3.50 -22.91
CA LEU A 17 7.90 -4.35 -21.82
C LEU A 17 8.16 -3.68 -20.45
N VAL A 18 9.37 -3.17 -20.24
CA VAL A 18 9.75 -2.48 -18.99
C VAL A 18 8.93 -1.22 -18.75
N SER A 19 8.52 -0.49 -19.80
CA SER A 19 7.69 0.71 -19.65
C SER A 19 6.26 0.40 -19.20
N LEU A 20 5.76 -0.83 -19.46
CA LEU A 20 4.43 -1.29 -19.02
C LEU A 20 4.41 -1.84 -17.59
N ILE A 21 5.55 -2.31 -17.07
CA ILE A 21 5.63 -2.95 -15.75
C ILE A 21 5.09 -2.10 -14.60
N PRO A 22 5.41 -0.79 -14.49
CA PRO A 22 4.84 0.05 -13.44
C PRO A 22 3.31 0.02 -13.39
N ALA A 23 2.64 -0.10 -14.54
CA ALA A 23 1.20 -0.25 -14.59
C ALA A 23 0.76 -1.65 -14.14
N LEU A 24 1.46 -2.71 -14.59
CA LEU A 24 1.16 -4.10 -14.19
C LEU A 24 1.26 -4.32 -12.67
N VAL A 25 2.22 -3.68 -12.00
CA VAL A 25 2.42 -3.81 -10.54
C VAL A 25 1.83 -2.65 -9.74
N GLY A 26 1.26 -1.63 -10.41
CA GLY A 26 0.61 -0.46 -9.81
C GLY A 26 1.53 0.66 -9.32
N HIS A 27 2.85 0.51 -9.41
CA HIS A 27 3.83 1.53 -9.05
C HIS A 27 5.19 1.27 -9.74
N PRO A 28 6.04 2.29 -9.96
CA PRO A 28 7.39 2.08 -10.47
C PRO A 28 8.19 1.19 -9.50
N PRO A 29 8.74 0.04 -9.96
CA PRO A 29 9.55 -0.82 -9.12
C PRO A 29 10.89 -0.15 -8.77
N HIS A 30 11.33 -0.33 -7.53
CA HIS A 30 12.65 0.07 -7.05
C HIS A 30 13.22 -1.07 -6.19
N GLU A 31 14.52 -1.34 -6.31
CA GLU A 31 15.24 -2.44 -5.62
C GLU A 31 14.41 -3.72 -5.50
N SER A 32 13.87 -4.20 -6.62
CA SER A 32 12.95 -5.34 -6.64
C SER A 32 13.03 -6.11 -7.94
N MET A 33 12.63 -7.37 -7.85
CA MET A 33 12.50 -8.29 -8.95
C MET A 33 11.02 -8.40 -9.34
N ILE A 34 10.71 -8.20 -10.62
CA ILE A 34 9.38 -8.40 -11.18
C ILE A 34 9.41 -9.64 -12.07
N ILE A 35 8.47 -10.55 -11.85
CA ILE A 35 8.23 -11.71 -12.70
C ILE A 35 6.87 -11.50 -13.37
N VAL A 36 6.86 -11.44 -14.70
CA VAL A 36 5.63 -11.31 -15.49
C VAL A 36 5.28 -12.67 -16.06
N ALA A 37 4.07 -13.17 -15.77
CA ALA A 37 3.57 -14.42 -16.33
C ALA A 37 2.76 -14.16 -17.60
N PHE A 38 2.95 -15.04 -18.58
CA PHE A 38 2.27 -14.99 -19.86
C PHE A 38 1.48 -16.28 -20.11
N GLN A 39 0.37 -16.10 -20.82
CA GLN A 39 -0.31 -17.15 -21.55
C GLN A 39 -0.21 -16.83 -23.04
N ARG A 40 0.55 -17.64 -23.77
CA ARG A 40 0.93 -17.44 -25.17
C ARG A 40 1.69 -16.12 -25.38
N ARG A 41 0.94 -15.05 -25.66
CA ARG A 41 1.47 -13.70 -25.97
C ARG A 41 0.87 -12.60 -25.10
N ARG A 42 0.02 -12.97 -24.13
CA ARG A 42 -0.65 -12.01 -23.25
C ARG A 42 -0.12 -12.17 -21.83
N SER A 43 0.28 -11.07 -21.21
CA SER A 43 0.58 -11.06 -19.79
C SER A 43 -0.71 -11.30 -19.00
N VAL A 44 -0.64 -12.14 -17.96
CA VAL A 44 -1.79 -12.51 -17.13
C VAL A 44 -1.63 -12.02 -15.71
N THR A 45 -0.40 -11.96 -15.20
CA THR A 45 -0.11 -11.35 -13.90
C THR A 45 1.36 -10.92 -13.82
N ALA A 46 1.67 -10.09 -12.84
CA ALA A 46 3.03 -9.78 -12.43
C ALA A 46 3.19 -9.99 -10.92
N LEU A 47 4.27 -10.64 -10.53
CA LEU A 47 4.67 -10.85 -9.14
C LEU A 47 5.88 -9.96 -8.84
N ARG A 48 5.78 -9.15 -7.79
CA ARG A 48 6.91 -8.41 -7.22
C ARG A 48 7.52 -9.22 -6.07
N VAL A 49 8.84 -9.33 -6.09
CA VAL A 49 9.65 -9.98 -5.06
C VAL A 49 10.80 -9.05 -4.71
N ASP A 50 11.16 -8.96 -3.43
CA ASP A 50 12.35 -8.22 -3.03
C ASP A 50 13.62 -8.92 -3.54
N ILE A 51 14.71 -8.15 -3.74
CA ILE A 51 15.98 -8.73 -4.18
C ILE A 51 16.53 -9.59 -3.03
N PRO A 52 16.79 -10.89 -3.27
CA PRO A 52 17.31 -11.79 -2.24
C PRO A 52 18.70 -11.36 -1.73
N SER A 53 19.00 -11.69 -0.49
CA SER A 53 20.38 -11.61 0.02
C SER A 53 21.25 -12.69 -0.62
N ALA A 54 22.57 -12.49 -0.62
CA ALA A 54 23.49 -13.45 -1.20
C ALA A 54 23.35 -14.84 -0.54
N GLY A 55 23.10 -15.86 -1.36
CA GLY A 55 22.85 -17.24 -0.93
C GLY A 55 21.36 -17.62 -0.80
N GLU A 56 20.44 -16.65 -0.79
CA GLU A 56 18.99 -16.89 -0.71
C GLU A 56 18.34 -17.10 -2.10
N GLU A 57 19.08 -16.84 -3.18
CA GLU A 57 18.56 -16.83 -4.56
C GLU A 57 17.85 -18.14 -4.95
N PRO A 58 18.40 -19.35 -4.66
CA PRO A 58 17.72 -20.60 -5.01
C PRO A 58 16.39 -20.80 -4.29
N THR A 59 16.29 -20.36 -3.03
CA THR A 59 15.07 -20.47 -2.23
C THR A 59 14.02 -19.52 -2.77
N VAL A 60 14.38 -18.24 -2.96
CA VAL A 60 13.46 -17.23 -3.48
C VAL A 60 12.99 -17.58 -4.89
N ALA A 61 13.87 -18.08 -5.76
CA ALA A 61 13.51 -18.53 -7.10
C ALA A 61 12.44 -19.65 -7.07
N ARG A 62 12.60 -20.64 -6.17
CA ARG A 62 11.66 -21.76 -6.03
C ARG A 62 10.30 -21.30 -5.52
N GLU A 63 10.27 -20.43 -4.51
CA GLU A 63 9.04 -19.89 -3.96
C GLU A 63 8.29 -19.02 -4.97
N ALA A 64 9.02 -18.14 -5.66
CA ALA A 64 8.45 -17.27 -6.69
C ALA A 64 7.89 -18.07 -7.87
N LEU A 65 8.62 -19.09 -8.33
CA LEU A 65 8.13 -19.95 -9.40
C LEU A 65 6.92 -20.77 -8.97
N ARG A 66 6.86 -21.28 -7.73
CA ARG A 66 5.68 -22.00 -7.22
C ARG A 66 4.41 -21.16 -7.35
N VAL A 67 4.47 -19.91 -6.90
CA VAL A 67 3.34 -18.97 -7.01
C VAL A 67 2.91 -18.78 -8.47
N MET A 68 3.87 -18.67 -9.38
CA MET A 68 3.58 -18.43 -10.80
C MET A 68 3.09 -19.69 -11.53
N ALA A 69 3.58 -20.87 -11.14
CA ALA A 69 3.19 -22.15 -11.70
C ALA A 69 1.78 -22.58 -11.27
N ASP A 70 1.31 -22.13 -10.11
CA ASP A 70 -0.06 -22.38 -9.64
C ASP A 70 -1.13 -21.65 -10.49
N ILE A 71 -0.72 -20.72 -11.36
CA ILE A 71 -1.61 -19.95 -12.21
C ILE A 71 -1.98 -20.79 -13.44
N PRO A 72 -3.25 -21.16 -13.63
CA PRO A 72 -3.65 -22.06 -14.71
C PRO A 72 -3.27 -21.49 -16.08
N GLY A 73 -2.58 -22.28 -16.90
CA GLY A 73 -2.31 -21.97 -18.30
C GLY A 73 -1.08 -21.13 -18.60
N VAL A 74 -0.32 -20.69 -17.59
CA VAL A 74 0.95 -19.98 -17.79
C VAL A 74 1.92 -20.86 -18.57
N ASP A 75 2.50 -20.33 -19.65
CA ASP A 75 3.45 -21.05 -20.51
C ASP A 75 4.81 -20.37 -20.62
N ALA A 76 4.90 -19.08 -20.27
CA ALA A 76 6.15 -18.34 -20.25
C ALA A 76 6.21 -17.27 -19.17
N LEU A 77 7.43 -16.91 -18.78
CA LEU A 77 7.75 -15.86 -17.82
C LEU A 77 8.73 -14.85 -18.43
N ALA A 78 8.68 -13.61 -17.97
CA ALA A 78 9.75 -12.64 -18.13
C ALA A 78 10.21 -12.16 -16.75
N LEU A 79 11.51 -12.07 -16.57
CA LEU A 79 12.16 -11.57 -15.36
C LEU A 79 12.70 -10.18 -15.61
N VAL A 80 12.38 -9.23 -14.73
CA VAL A 80 12.93 -7.87 -14.78
C VAL A 80 13.42 -7.47 -13.39
N LEU A 81 14.72 -7.23 -13.28
CA LEU A 81 15.34 -6.76 -12.04
C LEU A 81 15.54 -5.23 -12.10
N TYR A 82 15.03 -4.54 -11.09
CA TYR A 82 15.22 -3.11 -10.89
C TYR A 82 16.21 -2.89 -9.76
N THR A 83 17.38 -2.35 -10.06
CA THR A 83 18.38 -2.02 -9.03
C THR A 83 19.29 -0.89 -9.48
N ASP A 84 19.80 -0.12 -8.51
CA ASP A 84 20.83 0.88 -8.75
C ASP A 84 22.26 0.27 -8.65
N LYS A 85 22.35 -1.03 -8.36
CA LYS A 85 23.61 -1.76 -8.15
C LYS A 85 24.12 -2.42 -9.45
N LYS A 86 25.39 -2.85 -9.43
CA LYS A 86 26.06 -3.45 -10.61
C LYS A 86 25.42 -4.78 -11.02
N GLU A 87 25.46 -5.05 -12.33
CA GLU A 87 24.97 -6.27 -13.00
C GLU A 87 25.40 -7.60 -12.34
N ALA A 88 26.57 -7.64 -11.69
CA ALA A 88 27.07 -8.82 -10.99
C ALA A 88 26.12 -9.36 -9.89
N GLN A 89 25.22 -8.54 -9.36
CA GLN A 89 24.22 -8.96 -8.37
C GLN A 89 22.92 -9.48 -9.02
N ALA A 90 22.72 -9.25 -10.32
CA ALA A 90 21.54 -9.70 -11.06
C ALA A 90 21.67 -11.13 -11.58
N GLN A 91 22.90 -11.56 -11.90
CA GLN A 91 23.16 -12.87 -12.50
C GLN A 91 22.75 -14.05 -11.59
N PRO A 92 23.09 -14.09 -10.29
CA PRO A 92 22.81 -15.26 -9.45
C PRO A 92 21.32 -15.58 -9.33
N ILE A 93 20.46 -14.55 -9.16
CA ILE A 93 19.01 -14.74 -9.09
C ILE A 93 18.40 -15.09 -10.44
N SER A 94 18.93 -14.53 -11.54
CA SER A 94 18.53 -14.91 -12.89
C SER A 94 18.83 -16.38 -13.16
N ASP A 95 20.05 -16.83 -12.83
CA ASP A 95 20.48 -18.23 -13.02
C ASP A 95 19.64 -19.18 -12.17
N ALA A 96 19.37 -18.82 -10.91
CA ALA A 96 18.51 -19.60 -10.02
C ALA A 96 17.09 -19.75 -10.58
N LEU A 97 16.48 -18.66 -11.06
CA LEU A 97 15.14 -18.71 -11.67
C LEU A 97 15.13 -19.53 -12.96
N VAL A 98 16.14 -19.40 -13.81
CA VAL A 98 16.29 -20.20 -15.04
C VAL A 98 16.42 -21.69 -14.73
N ALA A 99 17.20 -22.05 -13.71
CA ALA A 99 17.34 -23.43 -13.27
C ALA A 99 15.99 -24.02 -12.81
N VAL A 100 15.28 -23.35 -11.90
CA VAL A 100 14.00 -23.83 -11.36
C VAL A 100 12.90 -23.86 -12.44
N ALA A 101 12.87 -22.87 -13.34
CA ALA A 101 11.91 -22.82 -14.44
C ALA A 101 12.11 -23.98 -15.43
N THR A 102 13.37 -24.33 -15.72
CA THR A 102 13.74 -25.47 -16.56
C THR A 102 13.26 -26.79 -15.94
N GLU A 103 13.43 -26.98 -14.62
CA GLU A 103 12.90 -28.15 -13.90
C GLU A 103 11.37 -28.26 -13.99
N SER A 104 10.68 -27.11 -14.06
CA SER A 104 9.21 -27.03 -14.07
C SER A 104 8.61 -26.93 -15.48
N SER A 105 9.43 -27.06 -16.54
CA SER A 105 9.01 -26.92 -17.95
C SER A 105 8.35 -25.58 -18.31
N ILE A 106 8.66 -24.51 -17.56
CA ILE A 106 8.18 -23.15 -17.84
C ILE A 106 9.28 -22.39 -18.59
N GLN A 107 8.95 -21.75 -19.71
CA GLN A 107 9.92 -20.97 -20.47
C GLN A 107 10.17 -19.61 -19.82
N ILE A 108 11.42 -19.16 -19.77
CA ILE A 108 11.76 -17.76 -19.48
C ILE A 108 12.17 -17.11 -20.79
N ASN A 109 11.37 -16.16 -21.26
CA ASN A 109 11.56 -15.52 -22.57
C ASN A 109 12.54 -14.36 -22.51
N GLU A 110 12.55 -13.62 -21.40
CA GLU A 110 13.38 -12.44 -21.22
C GLU A 110 13.90 -12.39 -19.77
N THR A 111 15.17 -12.03 -19.61
CA THR A 111 15.81 -11.73 -18.34
C THR A 111 16.46 -10.35 -18.46
N LEU A 112 15.83 -9.34 -17.86
CA LEU A 112 16.15 -7.94 -18.06
C LEU A 112 16.68 -7.30 -16.78
N LEU A 113 17.61 -6.38 -16.95
CA LEU A 113 18.18 -5.55 -15.90
C LEU A 113 17.87 -4.08 -16.20
N VAL A 114 17.25 -3.41 -15.25
CA VAL A 114 16.93 -1.99 -15.33
C VAL A 114 17.81 -1.23 -14.34
N ILE A 115 18.68 -0.37 -14.88
CA ILE A 115 19.57 0.51 -14.12
C ILE A 115 19.43 1.93 -14.70
N ASN A 116 19.24 2.95 -13.85
CA ASN A 116 19.21 4.36 -14.27
C ASN A 116 18.29 4.65 -15.48
N ASN A 117 17.08 4.07 -15.47
CA ASN A 117 16.11 4.18 -16.57
C ASN A 117 16.60 3.67 -17.94
N THR A 118 17.56 2.75 -17.93
CA THR A 118 18.01 2.00 -19.09
C THR A 118 17.78 0.51 -18.86
N VAL A 119 17.48 -0.23 -19.92
CA VAL A 119 17.27 -1.67 -19.87
C VAL A 119 18.30 -2.41 -20.72
N GLY A 120 18.85 -3.48 -20.17
CA GLY A 120 19.70 -4.45 -20.85
C GLY A 120 19.28 -5.87 -20.51
N ARG A 121 19.85 -6.86 -21.20
CA ARG A 121 19.65 -8.28 -20.87
C ARG A 121 20.69 -8.73 -19.85
N ILE A 122 20.24 -9.44 -18.82
CA ILE A 122 21.14 -10.06 -17.83
C ILE A 122 21.98 -11.12 -18.53
N GLY A 123 23.29 -11.10 -18.33
CA GLY A 123 24.22 -12.09 -18.89
C GLY A 123 24.62 -11.82 -20.34
N ASP A 124 24.23 -10.67 -20.90
CA ASP A 124 24.72 -10.18 -22.19
C ASP A 124 25.64 -8.96 -22.00
N PRO A 125 26.91 -9.16 -21.59
CA PRO A 125 27.85 -8.06 -21.34
C PRO A 125 28.24 -7.28 -22.62
N ALA A 126 27.95 -7.83 -23.81
CA ALA A 126 28.11 -7.13 -25.09
C ALA A 126 26.85 -6.35 -25.49
N GLY A 127 25.72 -6.62 -24.81
CA GLY A 127 24.44 -5.98 -25.03
C GLY A 127 24.46 -4.51 -24.64
N LYS A 128 23.92 -3.66 -25.53
CA LYS A 128 23.77 -2.23 -25.21
C LYS A 128 22.55 -2.05 -24.30
N PHE A 129 22.75 -1.42 -23.16
CA PHE A 129 21.67 -0.81 -22.41
C PHE A 129 21.04 0.29 -23.25
N VAL A 130 19.72 0.23 -23.42
CA VAL A 130 18.96 1.24 -24.15
C VAL A 130 18.04 1.98 -23.18
N PRO A 131 17.72 3.26 -23.43
CA PRO A 131 16.71 3.95 -22.65
C PRO A 131 15.39 3.17 -22.63
N VAL A 132 14.76 3.10 -21.46
CA VAL A 132 13.40 2.57 -21.35
C VAL A 132 12.49 3.44 -22.21
N ALA A 133 11.60 2.81 -22.99
CA ALA A 133 10.69 3.53 -23.86
C ALA A 133 9.75 4.39 -22.99
N PRO A 134 9.27 5.55 -23.48
CA PRO A 134 8.19 6.24 -22.79
C PRO A 134 6.99 5.29 -22.66
N ALA A 135 6.36 5.28 -21.48
CA ALA A 135 5.07 4.61 -21.33
C ALA A 135 4.06 5.28 -22.28
N PRO A 136 3.14 4.52 -22.90
CA PRO A 136 2.09 5.13 -23.71
C PRO A 136 1.30 6.14 -22.87
N GLU A 137 1.04 7.33 -23.42
CA GLU A 137 0.20 8.35 -22.78
C GLU A 137 -1.17 7.74 -22.45
N ASP A 138 -1.70 8.08 -21.28
CA ASP A 138 -2.97 7.60 -20.73
C ASP A 138 -3.05 6.09 -20.43
N LEU A 139 -1.98 5.30 -20.65
CA LEU A 139 -2.03 3.86 -20.41
C LEU A 139 -2.31 3.52 -18.94
N PHE A 140 -1.65 4.23 -18.04
CA PHE A 140 -1.86 4.03 -16.61
C PHE A 140 -3.32 4.32 -16.27
N ASP A 141 -3.87 5.44 -16.75
CA ASP A 141 -5.27 5.85 -16.56
C ASP A 141 -6.27 4.89 -17.20
N GLN A 142 -5.92 4.28 -18.34
CA GLN A 142 -6.70 3.28 -19.06
C GLN A 142 -6.70 1.92 -18.36
N LEU A 143 -5.53 1.42 -17.92
CA LEU A 143 -5.45 0.17 -17.13
C LEU A 143 -6.08 0.34 -15.74
N VAL A 144 -6.10 1.58 -15.22
CA VAL A 144 -6.85 1.98 -14.03
C VAL A 144 -8.36 1.93 -14.27
N ALA A 145 -8.83 2.42 -15.42
CA ALA A 145 -10.25 2.39 -15.80
C ALA A 145 -10.77 0.96 -16.07
N ASP A 146 -9.92 0.08 -16.61
CA ASP A 146 -10.25 -1.32 -16.93
C ASP A 146 -9.99 -2.30 -15.77
N GLY A 147 -9.47 -1.83 -14.63
CA GLY A 147 -9.22 -2.65 -13.44
C GLY A 147 -8.10 -3.69 -13.57
N GLN A 148 -7.17 -3.50 -14.52
CA GLN A 148 -6.06 -4.42 -14.81
C GLN A 148 -4.69 -3.94 -14.31
N ALA A 149 -4.55 -2.65 -13.98
CA ALA A 149 -3.48 -2.14 -13.13
C ALA A 149 -4.04 -1.92 -11.72
N ASN A 150 -3.24 -2.20 -10.69
CA ASN A 150 -3.56 -1.81 -9.31
C ASN A 150 -3.56 -0.28 -9.23
N SER A 151 -4.70 0.30 -9.57
CA SER A 151 -4.91 1.72 -9.69
C SER A 151 -4.91 2.43 -8.34
N THR A 152 -4.72 3.74 -8.37
CA THR A 152 -5.20 4.65 -7.33
C THR A 152 -6.70 4.46 -7.05
N ALA A 153 -7.48 3.97 -8.02
CA ALA A 153 -8.88 3.57 -7.84
C ALA A 153 -9.09 2.27 -7.03
N GLN A 154 -8.04 1.45 -6.82
CA GLN A 154 -8.05 0.29 -5.91
C GLN A 154 -7.33 0.56 -4.57
N LEU A 155 -6.98 1.81 -4.29
CA LEU A 155 -6.55 2.21 -2.94
C LEU A 155 -7.65 1.99 -1.91
N LEU A 156 -8.91 2.03 -2.33
CA LEU A 156 -10.05 1.85 -1.46
C LEU A 156 -10.81 0.57 -1.82
N PRO A 157 -11.34 -0.16 -0.83
CA PRO A 157 -12.27 -1.26 -1.11
C PRO A 157 -13.57 -0.73 -1.72
N ASP A 158 -14.24 -1.56 -2.53
CA ASP A 158 -15.61 -1.28 -2.97
C ASP A 158 -16.56 -1.32 -1.78
N VAL A 159 -17.43 -0.31 -1.70
CA VAL A 159 -18.48 -0.24 -0.67
C VAL A 159 -19.78 0.23 -1.30
N ASP A 160 -20.87 -0.41 -0.88
CA ASP A 160 -22.24 -0.12 -1.26
C ASP A 160 -22.58 1.37 -1.05
N ASN A 161 -23.23 1.97 -2.05
CA ASN A 161 -23.69 3.36 -1.99
C ASN A 161 -24.70 3.56 -0.85
N ASP A 162 -25.52 2.56 -0.52
CA ASP A 162 -26.44 2.66 0.61
C ASP A 162 -25.67 2.75 1.95
N GLU A 163 -24.50 2.12 2.05
CA GLU A 163 -23.65 2.24 3.23
C GLU A 163 -23.00 3.63 3.31
N LYS A 164 -22.50 4.16 2.19
CA LYS A 164 -21.97 5.54 2.12
C LYS A 164 -23.02 6.56 2.57
N ILE A 165 -24.27 6.43 2.09
CA ILE A 165 -25.39 7.30 2.46
C ILE A 165 -25.68 7.21 3.96
N ARG A 166 -25.74 5.99 4.51
CA ARG A 166 -25.96 5.78 5.94
C ARG A 166 -24.84 6.40 6.78
N VAL A 167 -23.57 6.24 6.38
CA VAL A 167 -22.41 6.78 7.11
C VAL A 167 -22.40 8.30 7.07
N ALA A 168 -22.65 8.92 5.92
CA ALA A 168 -22.77 10.37 5.80
C ALA A 168 -23.85 10.92 6.74
N ALA A 169 -25.06 10.35 6.71
CA ALA A 169 -26.14 10.74 7.61
C ALA A 169 -25.78 10.54 9.11
N ALA A 170 -25.01 9.50 9.43
CA ALA A 170 -24.53 9.27 10.80
C ALA A 170 -23.44 10.27 11.23
N ILE A 171 -22.58 10.72 10.31
CA ILE A 171 -21.59 11.78 10.59
C ILE A 171 -22.31 13.09 10.91
N ASP A 172 -23.32 13.47 10.12
CA ASP A 172 -24.13 14.67 10.34
C ASP A 172 -24.91 14.60 11.66
N TYR A 173 -25.38 13.39 12.02
CA TYR A 173 -26.11 13.16 13.28
C TYR A 173 -25.22 13.24 14.53
N ILE A 174 -23.95 12.85 14.44
CA ILE A 174 -22.99 13.00 15.53
C ILE A 174 -22.60 14.48 15.61
N ALA A 175 -23.43 15.29 16.28
CA ALA A 175 -23.18 16.71 16.53
C ALA A 175 -21.87 16.94 17.33
N GLU A 176 -21.45 18.21 17.43
CA GLU A 176 -20.16 18.70 17.96
C GLU A 176 -19.79 18.30 19.42
N ARG A 177 -20.62 17.52 20.13
CA ARG A 177 -20.48 17.30 21.60
C ARG A 177 -20.51 15.85 22.11
N GLU A 178 -20.55 14.81 21.27
CA GLU A 178 -20.82 13.43 21.72
C GLU A 178 -19.78 12.36 21.32
N LEU A 179 -18.55 12.74 21.00
CA LEU A 179 -17.48 11.74 20.91
C LEU A 179 -17.04 11.33 22.31
N ASP A 180 -17.57 10.22 22.81
CA ASP A 180 -17.00 9.55 23.97
C ASP A 180 -15.63 8.98 23.59
N LEU A 181 -14.59 9.73 23.93
CA LEU A 181 -13.20 9.42 23.61
C LEU A 181 -12.75 8.09 24.21
N ARG A 182 -13.36 7.68 25.33
CA ARG A 182 -13.08 6.41 25.98
C ARG A 182 -13.60 5.24 25.14
N VAL A 183 -14.81 5.39 24.62
CA VAL A 183 -15.42 4.43 23.70
C VAL A 183 -14.66 4.38 22.37
N LEU A 184 -14.10 5.50 21.90
CA LEU A 184 -13.31 5.55 20.68
C LEU A 184 -12.06 4.67 20.75
N VAL A 185 -11.25 4.81 21.82
CA VAL A 185 -10.00 4.05 22.01
C VAL A 185 -10.27 2.54 22.06
N SER A 186 -11.27 2.12 22.83
CA SER A 186 -11.64 0.70 22.94
C SER A 186 -12.22 0.15 21.64
N ARG A 187 -13.00 0.94 20.88
CA ARG A 187 -13.51 0.53 19.56
C ARG A 187 -12.39 0.38 18.54
N PHE A 188 -11.41 1.27 18.57
CA PHE A 188 -10.27 1.21 17.65
C PHE A 188 -9.48 -0.09 17.86
N GLU A 189 -9.28 -0.53 19.10
CA GLU A 189 -8.61 -1.81 19.37
C GLU A 189 -9.38 -3.01 18.79
N LYS A 190 -10.71 -3.04 18.94
CA LYS A 190 -11.54 -4.10 18.38
C LYS A 190 -11.43 -4.16 16.85
N VAL A 191 -11.42 -3.00 16.19
CA VAL A 191 -11.21 -2.92 14.74
C VAL A 191 -9.82 -3.45 14.35
N LEU A 192 -8.78 -3.18 15.15
CA LEU A 192 -7.42 -3.69 14.92
C LEU A 192 -7.23 -5.18 15.20
N GLN A 193 -8.08 -5.79 16.03
CA GLN A 193 -8.03 -7.23 16.35
C GLN A 193 -8.71 -8.10 15.29
N GLY A 194 -9.18 -7.53 14.17
CA GLY A 194 -9.88 -8.27 13.13
C GLY A 194 -11.30 -8.69 13.53
N THR A 195 -11.78 -8.35 14.72
CA THR A 195 -13.21 -8.27 14.98
C THR A 195 -13.73 -7.15 14.11
N VAL A 196 -14.43 -7.54 13.04
CA VAL A 196 -15.17 -6.65 12.17
C VAL A 196 -16.01 -5.73 13.06
N LEU A 197 -16.44 -4.64 12.47
CA LEU A 197 -17.60 -3.88 12.90
C LEU A 197 -18.93 -4.71 12.99
N GLU A 198 -18.84 -6.02 13.29
CA GLU A 198 -19.91 -7.02 13.40
C GLU A 198 -20.39 -7.24 14.83
N ASP A 199 -19.65 -6.84 15.87
CA ASP A 199 -20.09 -7.04 17.26
C ASP A 199 -20.95 -5.89 17.80
N ALA A 200 -22.23 -5.89 17.39
CA ALA A 200 -23.33 -5.35 18.19
C ALA A 200 -24.69 -5.95 17.74
N VAL A 201 -25.11 -7.01 18.45
CA VAL A 201 -26.45 -7.63 18.57
C VAL A 201 -27.52 -7.18 17.55
N PRO A 202 -28.07 -8.08 16.71
CA PRO A 202 -29.15 -7.75 15.79
C PRO A 202 -30.45 -7.46 16.55
N ARG A 203 -30.92 -6.21 16.49
CA ARG A 203 -32.35 -5.90 16.59
C ARG A 203 -32.78 -5.30 15.25
N ASN A 204 -33.63 -6.03 14.53
CA ASN A 204 -34.32 -5.60 13.31
C ASN A 204 -33.50 -5.52 11.99
N GLY A 205 -32.52 -6.42 11.79
CA GLY A 205 -32.09 -6.81 10.43
C GLY A 205 -31.41 -5.74 9.57
N LYS A 206 -30.72 -4.75 10.16
CA LYS A 206 -29.85 -3.80 9.43
C LYS A 206 -28.51 -3.63 10.17
N PRO A 207 -27.36 -3.53 9.47
CA PRO A 207 -26.04 -3.51 10.10
C PRO A 207 -25.82 -2.28 10.99
N THR A 208 -25.31 -2.50 12.20
CA THR A 208 -25.05 -1.53 13.28
C THR A 208 -23.68 -0.81 13.20
N ASN A 209 -22.87 -1.11 12.18
CA ASN A 209 -21.53 -0.57 11.95
C ASN A 209 -21.50 0.96 11.70
N THR A 210 -22.52 1.51 11.04
CA THR A 210 -22.53 2.88 10.51
C THR A 210 -22.13 3.97 11.52
N ARG A 211 -22.63 3.91 12.76
CA ARG A 211 -22.30 4.92 13.79
C ARG A 211 -20.85 4.82 14.28
N ALA A 212 -20.29 3.61 14.32
CA ALA A 212 -18.90 3.41 14.71
C ALA A 212 -17.96 3.91 13.61
N ALA A 213 -18.24 3.58 12.35
CA ALA A 213 -17.53 4.13 11.19
C ALA A 213 -17.57 5.67 11.18
N ALA A 214 -18.76 6.26 11.35
CA ALA A 214 -18.93 7.71 11.42
C ALA A 214 -18.11 8.36 12.55
N ALA A 215 -18.15 7.79 13.76
CA ALA A 215 -17.36 8.29 14.89
C ALA A 215 -15.85 8.21 14.63
N MET A 216 -15.38 7.10 14.03
CA MET A 216 -13.97 6.94 13.69
C MET A 216 -13.52 7.91 12.59
N ILE A 217 -14.33 8.10 11.54
CA ILE A 217 -14.06 9.10 10.49
C ILE A 217 -13.93 10.49 11.11
N LYS A 218 -14.87 10.88 11.99
CA LYS A 218 -14.80 12.16 12.68
C LYS A 218 -13.55 12.28 13.55
N ALA A 219 -13.18 11.23 14.28
CA ALA A 219 -11.96 11.22 15.09
C ALA A 219 -10.67 11.31 14.26
N LEU A 220 -10.60 10.65 13.10
CA LEU A 220 -9.43 10.73 12.22
C LEU A 220 -9.26 12.12 11.59
N ASN A 221 -10.32 12.92 11.50
CA ASN A 221 -10.26 14.32 11.08
C ASN A 221 -9.90 15.29 12.23
N LEU A 222 -9.82 14.82 13.47
CA LEU A 222 -9.37 15.60 14.62
C LEU A 222 -7.90 15.23 14.92
N PRO A 223 -6.92 16.14 14.74
CA PRO A 223 -5.49 15.82 14.84
C PRO A 223 -5.12 15.05 16.12
N ALA A 224 -5.61 15.50 17.27
CA ALA A 224 -5.32 14.86 18.55
C ALA A 224 -5.82 13.40 18.62
N LEU A 225 -7.02 13.12 18.12
CA LEU A 225 -7.61 11.77 18.18
C LEU A 225 -7.08 10.86 17.08
N ARG A 226 -6.75 11.43 15.92
CA ARG A 226 -6.03 10.73 14.86
C ARG A 226 -4.68 10.22 15.36
N ASP A 227 -3.92 11.04 16.05
CA ASP A 227 -2.60 10.65 16.55
C ASP A 227 -2.72 9.57 17.64
N VAL A 228 -3.76 9.61 18.48
CA VAL A 228 -4.10 8.51 19.42
C VAL A 228 -4.31 7.20 18.67
N ALA A 229 -5.10 7.22 17.60
CA ALA A 229 -5.37 6.06 16.76
C ALA A 229 -4.08 5.50 16.11
N LEU A 230 -3.22 6.36 15.56
CA LEU A 230 -1.96 5.94 14.94
C LEU A 230 -0.97 5.37 15.97
N ILE A 231 -0.85 5.99 17.15
CA ILE A 231 -0.03 5.46 18.26
C ILE A 231 -0.53 4.08 18.65
N GLN A 232 -1.84 3.90 18.79
CA GLN A 232 -2.44 2.62 19.15
C GLN A 232 -2.20 1.54 18.09
N CYS A 233 -2.33 1.87 16.79
CA CYS A 233 -1.95 0.98 15.68
C CYS A 233 -0.51 0.51 15.81
N ALA A 234 0.42 1.45 16.01
CA ALA A 234 1.85 1.18 16.05
C ALA A 234 2.35 0.60 17.37
N SER A 235 1.46 0.41 18.36
CA SER A 235 1.84 -0.11 19.66
C SER A 235 0.78 -1.02 20.29
N SER A 236 -0.08 -0.49 21.17
CA SER A 236 -1.07 -1.25 21.93
C SER A 236 -2.23 -0.36 22.39
N GLU A 237 -3.35 -0.97 22.79
CA GLU A 237 -4.48 -0.25 23.41
C GLU A 237 -4.03 0.57 24.63
N ALA A 238 -3.17 0.02 25.48
CA ALA A 238 -2.66 0.71 26.66
C ALA A 238 -1.91 2.00 26.32
N LEU A 239 -1.10 2.00 25.25
CA LEU A 239 -0.45 3.22 24.76
C LEU A 239 -1.42 4.17 24.04
N GLY A 240 -2.46 3.66 23.38
CA GLY A 240 -3.59 4.48 22.92
C GLY A 240 -4.24 5.26 24.07
N TRP A 241 -4.51 4.59 25.19
CA TRP A 241 -5.02 5.24 26.41
C TRP A 241 -4.05 6.25 27.03
N HIS A 242 -2.74 6.01 26.96
CA HIS A 242 -1.74 7.01 27.39
C HIS A 242 -1.72 8.22 26.45
N ALA A 243 -1.76 8.00 25.14
CA ALA A 243 -1.85 9.08 24.16
C ALA A 243 -3.10 9.94 24.36
N LEU A 244 -4.26 9.32 24.60
CA LEU A 244 -5.49 10.06 24.86
C LEU A 244 -5.38 10.93 26.11
N ARG A 245 -4.88 10.37 27.21
CA ARG A 245 -4.66 11.13 28.45
C ARG A 245 -3.68 12.28 28.26
N ALA A 246 -2.59 12.05 27.52
CA ALA A 246 -1.62 13.09 27.21
C ALA A 246 -2.22 14.21 26.35
N GLN A 247 -3.06 13.88 25.36
CA GLN A 247 -3.74 14.89 24.55
C GLN A 247 -4.77 15.70 25.33
N LEU A 248 -5.51 15.07 26.26
CA LEU A 248 -6.41 15.80 27.15
C LEU A 248 -5.62 16.73 28.08
N ALA A 249 -4.51 16.27 28.67
CA ALA A 249 -3.66 17.10 29.52
C ALA A 249 -2.99 18.25 28.76
N PHE A 250 -2.61 18.05 27.50
CA PHE A 250 -2.13 19.11 26.62
C PHE A 250 -3.22 20.15 26.37
N ASN A 251 -4.44 19.73 26.03
CA ASN A 251 -5.55 20.65 25.77
C ASN A 251 -6.02 21.41 27.01
N GLU A 252 -6.10 20.76 28.17
CA GLU A 252 -6.59 21.36 29.42
C GLU A 252 -5.54 22.23 30.12
N HIS A 253 -4.28 21.82 30.07
CA HIS A 253 -3.22 22.37 30.92
C HIS A 253 -1.93 22.74 30.17
N GLY A 254 -1.88 22.56 28.85
CA GLY A 254 -0.67 22.80 28.06
C GLY A 254 0.47 21.83 28.37
N THR A 255 0.18 20.70 29.01
CA THR A 255 1.21 19.72 29.39
C THR A 255 1.80 19.09 28.12
N PRO A 256 3.13 19.18 27.86
CA PRO A 256 3.72 18.63 26.65
C PRO A 256 3.45 17.13 26.49
N MET A 257 3.30 16.69 25.23
CA MET A 257 3.22 15.27 24.92
C MET A 257 4.52 14.55 25.33
N PRO A 258 4.43 13.42 26.06
CA PRO A 258 5.60 12.61 26.38
C PRO A 258 6.39 12.19 25.13
N GLU A 259 7.72 12.31 25.21
CA GLU A 259 8.62 12.09 24.07
C GLU A 259 8.48 10.69 23.43
N TYR A 260 8.29 9.66 24.25
CA TYR A 260 8.13 8.29 23.74
C TYR A 260 6.87 8.11 22.88
N LEU A 261 5.84 8.97 23.03
CA LEU A 261 4.64 8.96 22.19
C LEU A 261 4.89 9.71 20.89
N THR A 262 5.64 10.82 20.93
CA THR A 262 6.01 11.58 19.72
C THR A 262 6.96 10.79 18.84
N GLN A 263 7.91 10.06 19.44
CA GLN A 263 8.84 9.16 18.75
C GLN A 263 8.12 8.07 17.94
N ILE A 264 6.93 7.64 18.35
CA ILE A 264 6.13 6.71 17.55
C ILE A 264 5.69 7.40 16.26
N ILE A 265 5.12 8.60 16.32
CA ILE A 265 4.64 9.31 15.12
C ILE A 265 5.80 9.71 14.19
N THR A 266 6.96 10.09 14.73
CA THR A 266 8.12 10.52 13.94
C THR A 266 8.97 9.38 13.37
N GLY A 267 8.67 8.12 13.71
CA GLY A 267 9.41 6.97 13.19
C GLY A 267 10.66 6.60 13.98
N GLU A 268 10.79 7.08 15.22
CA GLU A 268 12.01 7.01 16.04
C GLU A 268 11.86 6.05 17.23
N ALA A 269 10.70 5.39 17.34
CA ALA A 269 10.43 4.40 18.39
C ALA A 269 10.94 2.99 18.03
N ARG A 270 10.65 2.02 18.90
CA ARG A 270 10.85 0.59 18.60
C ARG A 270 9.95 0.14 17.45
N ARG A 271 10.41 -0.89 16.72
CA ARG A 271 9.68 -1.50 15.59
C ARG A 271 8.27 -1.94 15.99
N PRO A 272 7.22 -1.39 15.35
CA PRO A 272 5.85 -1.83 15.55
C PRO A 272 5.60 -3.26 15.07
N ASP A 273 4.56 -3.88 15.59
CA ASP A 273 4.01 -5.12 15.03
C ASP A 273 3.40 -4.86 13.64
N ALA A 274 3.97 -5.48 12.61
CA ALA A 274 3.53 -5.34 11.22
C ALA A 274 2.08 -5.78 11.00
N ALA A 275 1.59 -6.79 11.74
CA ALA A 275 0.21 -7.24 11.62
C ALA A 275 -0.77 -6.16 12.10
N ARG A 276 -0.44 -5.46 13.20
CA ARG A 276 -1.26 -4.35 13.72
C ARG A 276 -1.29 -3.17 12.74
N LEU A 277 -0.15 -2.82 12.14
CA LEU A 277 -0.10 -1.77 11.12
C LEU A 277 -0.94 -2.13 9.90
N LYS A 278 -0.88 -3.39 9.43
CA LYS A 278 -1.69 -3.89 8.32
C LYS A 278 -3.19 -3.87 8.61
N HIS A 279 -3.61 -4.31 9.80
CA HIS A 279 -5.01 -4.22 10.22
C HIS A 279 -5.48 -2.77 10.31
N GLY A 280 -4.64 -1.88 10.85
CA GLY A 280 -4.90 -0.45 10.85
C GLY A 280 -5.10 0.12 9.45
N LEU A 281 -4.21 -0.24 8.51
CA LEU A 281 -4.30 0.23 7.12
C LEU A 281 -5.61 -0.24 6.47
N ASN A 282 -5.97 -1.51 6.63
CA ASN A 282 -7.22 -2.05 6.09
C ASN A 282 -8.44 -1.32 6.65
N ALA A 283 -8.46 -1.05 7.95
CA ALA A 283 -9.53 -0.31 8.60
C ALA A 283 -9.67 1.11 8.05
N VAL A 284 -8.59 1.89 7.98
CA VAL A 284 -8.66 3.28 7.50
C VAL A 284 -8.97 3.38 6.01
N ARG A 285 -8.60 2.37 5.21
CA ARG A 285 -9.01 2.26 3.80
C ARG A 285 -10.52 2.06 3.67
N TYR A 286 -11.10 1.17 4.47
CA TYR A 286 -12.56 1.03 4.51
C TYR A 286 -13.23 2.34 4.97
N LEU A 287 -12.71 3.01 6.00
CA LEU A 287 -13.24 4.29 6.47
C LEU A 287 -13.17 5.38 5.39
N ALA A 288 -12.08 5.46 4.63
CA ALA A 288 -11.94 6.37 3.50
C ALA A 288 -12.92 6.04 2.36
N ALA A 289 -13.23 4.76 2.13
CA ALA A 289 -14.19 4.30 1.12
C ALA A 289 -15.63 4.71 1.45
N VAL A 290 -16.02 4.64 2.73
CA VAL A 290 -17.39 4.96 3.18
C VAL A 290 -17.60 6.43 3.55
N ALA A 291 -16.53 7.19 3.78
CA ALA A 291 -16.62 8.58 4.17
C ALA A 291 -17.17 9.47 3.03
N PRO A 292 -18.01 10.48 3.36
CA PRO A 292 -18.30 11.57 2.44
C PRO A 292 -17.01 12.33 2.11
N GLU A 293 -16.95 12.93 0.91
CA GLU A 293 -15.74 13.53 0.36
C GLU A 293 -15.05 14.51 1.32
N SER A 294 -15.81 15.42 1.95
CA SER A 294 -15.31 16.40 2.93
C SER A 294 -14.67 15.78 4.19
N SER A 295 -14.97 14.52 4.49
CA SER A 295 -14.46 13.79 5.66
C SER A 295 -13.39 12.74 5.31
N LYS A 296 -13.02 12.59 4.04
CA LYS A 296 -11.94 11.70 3.60
C LYS A 296 -10.50 12.12 3.98
N PRO A 297 -10.16 13.42 4.19
CA PRO A 297 -8.77 13.81 4.48
C PRO A 297 -8.15 13.10 5.69
N GLY A 298 -8.88 12.98 6.80
CA GLY A 298 -8.41 12.28 8.00
C GLY A 298 -8.06 10.81 7.73
N PRO A 299 -9.01 9.99 7.25
CA PRO A 299 -8.74 8.61 6.82
C PRO A 299 -7.60 8.47 5.82
N PHE A 300 -7.51 9.33 4.79
CA PHE A 300 -6.40 9.30 3.85
C PHE A 300 -5.05 9.65 4.49
N GLY A 301 -5.00 10.67 5.36
CA GLY A 301 -3.78 11.00 6.10
C GLY A 301 -3.31 9.87 7.01
N ALA A 302 -4.23 9.15 7.64
CA ALA A 302 -3.92 7.97 8.44
C ALA A 302 -3.42 6.80 7.56
N ALA A 303 -4.06 6.55 6.41
CA ALA A 303 -3.61 5.54 5.44
C ALA A 303 -2.20 5.86 4.90
N ALA A 304 -1.91 7.14 4.66
CA ALA A 304 -0.60 7.62 4.25
C ALA A 304 0.46 7.29 5.32
N TRP A 305 0.22 7.67 6.57
CA TRP A 305 1.17 7.40 7.66
C TRP A 305 1.37 5.91 7.91
N LEU A 306 0.30 5.10 7.89
CA LEU A 306 0.42 3.65 8.08
C LEU A 306 1.19 2.98 6.95
N SER A 307 1.00 3.43 5.70
CA SER A 307 1.77 2.96 4.56
C SER A 307 3.26 3.31 4.70
N TRP A 308 3.56 4.54 5.15
CA TRP A 308 4.92 4.98 5.46
C TRP A 308 5.55 4.18 6.62
N ALA A 309 4.79 3.94 7.68
CA ALA A 309 5.23 3.17 8.85
C ALA A 309 5.62 1.72 8.49
N MET A 310 5.01 1.16 7.43
CA MET A 310 5.32 -0.15 6.87
C MET A 310 6.40 -0.13 5.76
N GLY A 311 7.01 1.02 5.49
CA GLY A 311 8.10 1.16 4.52
C GLY A 311 7.67 1.49 3.09
N SER A 312 6.38 1.74 2.82
CA SER A 312 5.86 1.99 1.47
C SER A 312 5.71 3.48 1.17
N ASN A 313 6.80 4.14 0.75
CA ASN A 313 6.79 5.57 0.38
C ASN A 313 5.83 5.87 -0.77
N ALA A 314 5.73 5.00 -1.78
CA ALA A 314 4.82 5.20 -2.91
C ALA A 314 3.34 5.25 -2.48
N GLN A 315 2.88 4.27 -1.67
CA GLN A 315 1.51 4.28 -1.14
C GLN A 315 1.29 5.44 -0.18
N ALA A 316 2.29 5.76 0.65
CA ALA A 316 2.24 6.90 1.55
C ALA A 316 2.04 8.22 0.78
N GLY A 317 2.82 8.45 -0.28
CA GLY A 317 2.71 9.61 -1.16
C GLY A 317 1.36 9.68 -1.87
N ALA A 318 0.83 8.55 -2.36
CA ALA A 318 -0.46 8.49 -3.04
C ALA A 318 -1.63 8.85 -2.11
N TYR A 319 -1.71 8.25 -0.92
CA TYR A 319 -2.74 8.60 0.06
C TYR A 319 -2.60 10.04 0.58
N ALA A 320 -1.35 10.51 0.76
CA ALA A 320 -1.10 11.89 1.16
C ALA A 320 -1.58 12.88 0.09
N ALA A 321 -1.35 12.59 -1.20
CA ALA A 321 -1.84 13.42 -2.31
C ALA A 321 -3.38 13.49 -2.32
N LEU A 322 -4.08 12.37 -2.15
CA LEU A 322 -5.55 12.33 -2.07
C LEU A 322 -6.09 13.16 -0.90
N ALA A 323 -5.42 13.12 0.27
CA ALA A 323 -5.81 13.95 1.40
C ALA A 323 -5.60 15.46 1.11
N LEU A 324 -4.49 15.81 0.46
CA LEU A 324 -4.10 17.19 0.16
C LEU A 324 -4.92 17.80 -0.98
N GLU A 325 -5.40 16.98 -1.92
CA GLU A 325 -6.32 17.41 -2.98
C GLU A 325 -7.64 17.93 -2.38
N ILE A 326 -8.18 17.22 -1.38
CA ILE A 326 -9.43 17.59 -0.70
C ILE A 326 -9.18 18.68 0.35
N ASN A 327 -8.07 18.61 1.09
CA ASN A 327 -7.70 19.57 2.12
C ASN A 327 -6.19 19.90 2.04
N PRO A 328 -5.81 20.97 1.31
CA PRO A 328 -4.42 21.39 1.16
C PRO A 328 -3.71 21.72 2.49
N GLY A 329 -4.46 22.04 3.54
CA GLY A 329 -3.96 22.34 4.88
C GLY A 329 -3.80 21.11 5.79
N HIS A 330 -4.01 19.89 5.31
CA HIS A 330 -3.96 18.69 6.14
C HIS A 330 -2.53 18.35 6.59
N ALA A 331 -2.16 18.79 7.80
CA ALA A 331 -0.79 18.75 8.32
C ALA A 331 -0.10 17.38 8.24
N LEU A 332 -0.75 16.29 8.69
CA LEU A 332 -0.14 14.96 8.65
C LEU A 332 0.14 14.50 7.21
N ALA A 333 -0.77 14.81 6.28
CA ALA A 333 -0.60 14.42 4.88
C ALA A 333 0.56 15.20 4.25
N ALA A 334 0.70 16.50 4.56
CA ALA A 334 1.85 17.29 4.15
C ALA A 334 3.17 16.74 4.70
N THR A 335 3.20 16.36 5.99
CA THR A 335 4.38 15.73 6.61
C THR A 335 4.74 14.41 5.94
N VAL A 336 3.78 13.51 5.74
CA VAL A 336 4.03 12.21 5.10
C VAL A 336 4.41 12.37 3.64
N LYS A 337 3.82 13.34 2.92
CA LYS A 337 4.23 13.68 1.56
C LYS A 337 5.69 14.13 1.51
N ALA A 338 6.13 14.97 2.45
CA ALA A 338 7.52 15.39 2.54
C ALA A 338 8.47 14.21 2.87
N PHE A 339 8.04 13.26 3.71
CA PHE A 339 8.80 12.03 3.96
C PHE A 339 8.94 11.21 2.68
N SER A 340 7.83 10.99 1.97
CA SER A 340 7.81 10.26 0.70
C SER A 340 8.72 10.91 -0.36
N ASP A 341 8.63 12.23 -0.52
CA ASP A 341 9.39 12.99 -1.54
C ASP A 341 10.90 12.98 -1.26
N SER A 342 11.28 12.88 0.02
CA SER A 342 12.68 12.75 0.45
C SER A 342 13.15 11.30 0.63
N ALA A 343 12.29 10.33 0.27
CA ALA A 343 12.50 8.90 0.53
C ALA A 343 12.85 8.55 1.99
N ARG A 344 12.46 9.39 2.96
CA ARG A 344 12.71 9.16 4.39
C ARG A 344 11.81 8.05 4.90
N LEU A 345 12.41 7.00 5.45
CA LEU A 345 11.72 5.91 6.13
C LEU A 345 11.80 6.07 7.66
N PRO A 346 10.90 5.44 8.44
CA PRO A 346 11.06 5.37 9.87
C PRO A 346 12.30 4.56 10.24
N GLN A 347 12.98 4.91 11.33
CA GLN A 347 14.23 4.28 11.78
C GLN A 347 14.08 2.76 11.96
N TRP A 348 12.92 2.31 12.41
CA TRP A 348 12.63 0.89 12.58
C TRP A 348 12.57 0.08 11.27
N SER A 349 12.62 0.73 10.11
CA SER A 349 12.76 0.05 8.80
C SER A 349 14.18 -0.47 8.55
N HIS A 350 15.16 0.01 9.33
CA HIS A 350 16.56 -0.37 9.25
C HIS A 350 17.03 -1.21 10.44
N ALA A 351 16.11 -1.55 11.36
CA ALA A 351 16.41 -2.32 12.55
C ALA A 351 16.14 -3.81 12.30
N ASP A 352 17.22 -4.58 12.30
CA ASP A 352 17.25 -6.05 12.18
C ASP A 352 16.52 -6.76 13.34
#